data_AF-A0A934GT57-F1
#
_entry.id   AF-A0A934GT57-F1
#
_cell.length_a   1.000
_cell.length_b   1.000
_cell.length_c   1.000
_cell.angle_alpha   90.00
_cell.angle_beta   90.00
_cell.angle_gamma   90.00
#
_symmetry.space_group_name_H-M   'P 1'
#
loop_
_entity.id
_entity.type
_entity.pdbx_description
1 polymer ?
#
loop_
_entity_poly.entity_id
_entity_poly.type
_entity_poly.pdbx_seq_one_letter_code
_entity_poly.pdbx_strand_id
1 'polypeptide(L)'
;MAEISPYAEQFRAVVLDDAGMTDGLNDAEAQVFIDWALKLAEQVGATVADDSDAETKQGSLTRFLAGIGRVVTRRHEHPEPEWATEKLRSQLEHSTVIGGPTLSEEQLATVTTTINDHALPNMEVLQRILAVYSPSEPIAASSPAPTDTTPANPLAQDEAVRGLRKITKKLGF
;
A
#
# COMPACT_ATOMS: atom_id res chain seq x y z
N MET A 1 -18.80 -13.63 -0.33
CA MET A 1 -17.51 -14.10 -0.88
C MET A 1 -17.27 -13.24 -2.12
N ALA A 2 -16.25 -12.39 -2.12
CA ALA A 2 -15.91 -11.63 -3.31
C ALA A 2 -15.38 -12.63 -4.36
N GLU A 3 -15.97 -12.66 -5.55
CA GLU A 3 -15.38 -13.38 -6.68
C GLU A 3 -14.00 -12.78 -6.92
N ILE A 4 -12.96 -13.60 -6.72
CA ILE A 4 -11.59 -13.21 -7.06
C ILE A 4 -11.58 -13.05 -8.58
N SER A 5 -11.22 -11.85 -9.06
CA SER A 5 -11.07 -11.59 -10.49
C SER A 5 -10.24 -12.71 -11.14
N PRO A 6 -10.68 -13.31 -12.25
CA PRO A 6 -9.93 -14.39 -12.92
C PRO A 6 -8.51 -13.94 -13.32
N TYR A 7 -8.32 -12.62 -13.51
CA TYR A 7 -7.02 -12.03 -13.81
C TYR A 7 -6.10 -11.98 -12.58
N ALA A 8 -6.61 -11.94 -11.36
CA ALA A 8 -5.76 -11.89 -10.16
C ALA A 8 -4.87 -13.14 -10.03
N GLU A 9 -5.43 -14.33 -10.29
CA GLU A 9 -4.67 -15.58 -10.31
C GLU A 9 -3.67 -15.62 -11.49
N GLN A 10 -4.07 -15.10 -12.66
CA GLN A 10 -3.19 -15.00 -13.83
C GLN A 10 -1.98 -14.11 -13.55
N PHE A 11 -2.17 -12.97 -12.90
CA PHE A 11 -1.08 -12.04 -12.55
C PHE A 11 -0.19 -12.59 -11.43
N ARG A 12 -0.74 -13.31 -10.46
CA ARG A 12 0.05 -14.05 -9.45
C ARG A 12 0.98 -15.07 -10.10
N ALA A 13 0.48 -15.84 -11.06
CA ALA A 13 1.31 -16.81 -11.80
C ALA A 13 2.49 -16.13 -12.51
N VAL A 14 2.27 -14.97 -13.15
CA VAL A 14 3.35 -14.19 -13.79
C VAL A 14 4.45 -13.79 -12.79
N VAL A 15 4.09 -13.39 -11.58
CA VAL A 15 5.06 -13.03 -10.53
C VAL A 15 5.89 -14.25 -10.10
N LEU A 16 5.26 -15.42 -9.98
CA LEU A 16 5.92 -16.65 -9.54
C LEU A 16 6.78 -17.28 -10.63
N ASP A 17 6.42 -17.08 -11.91
CA ASP A 17 7.13 -17.65 -13.06
C ASP A 17 8.31 -16.76 -13.55
N ASP A 18 8.39 -15.50 -13.12
CA ASP A 18 9.48 -14.60 -13.54
C ASP A 18 10.77 -14.82 -12.75
N ALA A 19 11.61 -15.75 -13.23
CA ALA A 19 12.91 -16.05 -12.67
C ALA A 19 13.87 -14.84 -12.60
N GLY A 20 13.65 -13.80 -13.43
CA GLY A 20 14.52 -12.63 -13.46
C GLY A 20 14.22 -11.60 -12.37
N MET A 21 13.09 -11.73 -11.67
CA MET A 21 12.61 -10.76 -10.68
C MET A 21 13.47 -10.73 -9.41
N THR A 22 13.94 -11.90 -8.95
CA THR A 22 14.68 -12.06 -7.70
C THR A 22 16.19 -12.25 -7.89
N ASP A 23 16.68 -12.11 -9.13
CA ASP A 23 18.08 -12.28 -9.47
C ASP A 23 18.99 -11.31 -8.68
N GLY A 24 19.94 -11.87 -7.93
CA GLY A 24 20.85 -11.11 -7.05
C GLY A 24 20.33 -10.82 -5.64
N LEU A 25 19.11 -11.28 -5.28
CA LEU A 25 18.59 -11.23 -3.91
C LEU A 25 18.85 -12.58 -3.19
N ASN A 26 19.07 -12.55 -1.88
CA ASN A 26 19.04 -13.79 -1.08
C ASN A 26 17.59 -14.23 -0.79
N ASP A 27 17.41 -15.46 -0.29
CA ASP A 27 16.07 -16.04 -0.06
C ASP A 27 15.16 -15.15 0.80
N ALA A 28 15.70 -14.52 1.86
CA ALA A 28 14.91 -13.66 2.73
C ALA A 28 14.48 -12.37 2.02
N GLU A 29 15.39 -11.75 1.26
CA GLU A 29 15.12 -10.56 0.46
C GLU A 29 14.13 -10.86 -0.67
N ALA A 30 14.32 -11.97 -1.35
CA ALA A 30 13.45 -12.46 -2.40
C ALA A 30 12.03 -12.71 -1.87
N GLN A 31 11.88 -13.33 -0.70
CA GLN A 31 10.57 -13.57 -0.10
C GLN A 31 9.81 -12.26 0.18
N VAL A 32 10.48 -11.26 0.79
CA VAL A 32 9.87 -9.94 1.05
C VAL A 32 9.44 -9.28 -0.26
N PHE A 33 10.26 -9.40 -1.30
CA PHE A 33 9.94 -8.83 -2.60
C PHE A 33 8.77 -9.54 -3.29
N ILE A 34 8.75 -10.87 -3.27
CA ILE A 34 7.67 -11.71 -3.81
C ILE A 34 6.35 -11.40 -3.09
N ASP A 35 6.35 -11.34 -1.76
CA ASP A 35 5.13 -11.07 -0.98
C ASP A 35 4.49 -9.72 -1.33
N TRP A 36 5.32 -8.70 -1.57
CA TRP A 36 4.85 -7.41 -2.04
C TRP A 36 4.39 -7.47 -3.51
N ALA A 37 5.13 -8.14 -4.38
CA ALA A 37 4.79 -8.28 -5.80
C ALA A 37 3.46 -9.02 -6.01
N LEU A 38 3.17 -10.04 -5.19
CA LEU A 38 1.90 -10.76 -5.21
C LEU A 38 0.71 -9.87 -4.83
N LYS A 39 0.87 -9.02 -3.80
CA LYS A 39 -0.16 -8.05 -3.41
C LYS A 39 -0.43 -7.04 -4.53
N LEU A 40 0.64 -6.55 -5.17
CA LEU A 40 0.50 -5.66 -6.32
C LEU A 40 -0.20 -6.37 -7.49
N ALA A 41 0.20 -7.61 -7.81
CA ALA A 41 -0.42 -8.42 -8.86
C ALA A 41 -1.92 -8.62 -8.66
N GLU A 42 -2.36 -8.88 -7.42
CA GLU A 42 -3.78 -8.99 -7.07
C GLU A 42 -4.53 -7.67 -7.30
N GLN A 43 -3.94 -6.55 -6.87
CA GLN A 43 -4.53 -5.22 -7.08
C GLN A 43 -4.66 -4.91 -8.58
N VAL A 44 -3.59 -5.14 -9.34
CA VAL A 44 -3.58 -4.93 -10.79
C VAL A 44 -4.65 -5.80 -11.45
N GLY A 45 -4.69 -7.10 -11.12
CA GLY A 45 -5.68 -8.05 -11.64
C GLY A 45 -7.13 -7.70 -11.30
N ALA A 46 -7.38 -7.00 -10.20
CA ALA A 46 -8.71 -6.49 -9.85
C ALA A 46 -9.15 -5.27 -10.69
N THR A 47 -8.21 -4.59 -11.35
CA THR A 47 -8.48 -3.42 -12.20
C THR A 47 -8.57 -3.74 -13.70
N VAL A 48 -8.38 -5.00 -14.08
CA VAL A 48 -8.36 -5.42 -15.48
C VAL A 48 -9.77 -5.35 -16.07
N ALA A 49 -9.90 -4.66 -17.20
CA ALA A 49 -11.18 -4.49 -17.89
C ALA A 49 -11.51 -5.65 -18.86
N ASP A 50 -10.51 -6.13 -19.59
CA ASP A 50 -10.62 -7.17 -20.62
C ASP A 50 -9.26 -7.84 -20.89
N ASP A 51 -9.25 -8.85 -21.77
CA ASP A 51 -8.03 -9.62 -22.11
C ASP A 51 -6.91 -8.76 -22.72
N SER A 52 -7.25 -7.70 -23.46
CA SER A 52 -6.25 -6.81 -24.07
C SER A 52 -5.58 -5.91 -23.03
N ASP A 53 -6.37 -5.43 -22.06
CA ASP A 53 -5.86 -4.72 -20.88
C ASP A 53 -5.00 -5.66 -20.02
N ALA A 54 -5.40 -6.93 -19.87
CA ALA A 54 -4.64 -7.95 -19.15
C ALA A 54 -3.24 -8.13 -19.75
N GLU A 55 -3.11 -8.37 -21.05
CA GLU A 55 -1.81 -8.58 -21.72
C GLU A 55 -0.89 -7.36 -21.54
N THR A 56 -1.44 -6.15 -21.72
CA THR A 56 -0.70 -4.89 -21.57
C THR A 56 -0.19 -4.69 -20.14
N LYS A 57 -1.05 -4.90 -19.16
CA LYS A 57 -0.72 -4.76 -17.74
C LYS A 57 0.21 -5.86 -17.27
N GLN A 58 0.11 -7.09 -17.76
CA GLN A 58 1.04 -8.17 -17.45
C GLN A 58 2.46 -7.82 -17.89
N GLY A 59 2.63 -7.43 -19.16
CA GLY A 59 3.93 -7.03 -19.68
C GLY A 59 4.52 -5.82 -18.94
N SER A 60 3.68 -4.90 -18.47
CA SER A 60 4.12 -3.75 -17.70
C SER A 60 4.47 -4.11 -16.25
N LEU A 61 3.71 -5.02 -15.62
CA LEU A 61 3.99 -5.51 -14.27
C LEU A 61 5.34 -6.23 -14.23
N THR A 62 5.59 -7.16 -15.15
CA THR A 62 6.88 -7.89 -15.20
C THR A 62 8.06 -6.93 -15.35
N ARG A 63 7.96 -5.95 -16.26
CA ARG A 63 9.02 -4.94 -16.46
C ARG A 63 9.23 -4.09 -15.21
N PHE A 64 8.14 -3.66 -14.57
CA PHE A 64 8.19 -2.88 -13.35
C PHE A 64 8.89 -3.64 -12.21
N LEU A 65 8.47 -4.89 -11.94
CA LEU A 65 9.05 -5.72 -10.89
C LEU A 65 10.52 -6.03 -11.14
N ALA A 66 10.87 -6.49 -12.34
CA ALA A 66 12.26 -6.74 -12.72
C ALA A 66 13.12 -5.46 -12.64
N GLY A 67 12.55 -4.30 -12.97
CA GLY A 67 13.20 -3.00 -12.87
C GLY A 67 13.54 -2.63 -11.43
N ILE A 68 12.58 -2.77 -10.51
CA ILE A 68 12.80 -2.50 -9.08
C ILE A 68 13.86 -3.45 -8.50
N GLY A 69 13.75 -4.76 -8.79
CA GLY A 69 14.74 -5.75 -8.35
C GLY A 69 16.15 -5.39 -8.81
N ARG A 70 16.32 -5.07 -10.10
CA ARG A 70 17.62 -4.68 -10.68
C ARG A 70 18.21 -3.41 -10.09
N VAL A 71 17.38 -2.40 -9.79
CA VAL A 71 17.84 -1.16 -9.18
C VAL A 71 18.44 -1.44 -7.80
N VAL A 72 17.82 -2.33 -7.02
CA VAL A 72 18.34 -2.73 -5.71
C VAL A 72 19.61 -3.56 -5.84
N THR A 73 19.63 -4.58 -6.70
CA THR A 73 20.75 -5.54 -6.76
C THR A 73 21.99 -4.98 -7.46
N ARG A 74 21.82 -4.12 -8.46
CA ARG A 74 22.94 -3.53 -9.22
C ARG A 74 23.39 -2.16 -8.71
N ARG A 75 22.85 -1.66 -7.60
CA ARG A 75 23.25 -0.35 -7.06
C ARG A 75 24.76 -0.22 -6.86
N HIS A 76 25.43 -1.27 -6.41
CA HIS A 76 26.89 -1.25 -6.16
C HIS A 76 27.72 -1.22 -7.45
N GLU A 77 27.14 -1.61 -8.58
CA GLU A 77 27.77 -1.49 -9.91
C GLU A 77 27.60 -0.08 -10.50
N HIS A 78 26.68 0.71 -9.95
CA HIS A 78 26.26 2.01 -10.44
C HIS A 78 26.11 3.01 -9.28
N PRO A 79 27.23 3.54 -8.75
CA PRO A 79 27.23 4.47 -7.61
C PRO A 79 26.69 5.86 -7.96
N GLU A 80 26.43 6.15 -9.23
CA GLU A 80 25.91 7.43 -9.68
C GLU A 80 24.40 7.57 -9.39
N PRO A 81 23.97 8.61 -8.65
CA PRO A 81 22.57 8.80 -8.33
C PRO A 81 21.68 9.08 -9.55
N GLU A 82 22.27 9.59 -10.63
CA GLU A 82 21.58 9.78 -11.90
C GLU A 82 21.09 8.45 -12.49
N TRP A 83 21.89 7.38 -12.38
CA TRP A 83 21.51 6.06 -12.89
C TRP A 83 20.27 5.53 -12.18
N ALA A 84 20.26 5.56 -10.83
CA ALA A 84 19.12 5.12 -10.05
C ALA A 84 17.86 5.95 -10.39
N THR A 85 18.01 7.27 -10.49
CA THR A 85 16.92 8.18 -10.84
C THR A 85 16.33 7.89 -12.22
N GLU A 86 17.17 7.68 -13.23
CA GLU A 86 16.74 7.35 -14.59
C GLU A 86 15.97 6.01 -14.61
N LYS A 87 16.49 4.99 -13.93
CA LYS A 87 15.84 3.68 -13.87
C LYS A 87 14.51 3.72 -13.15
N LEU A 88 14.41 4.45 -12.03
CA LEU A 88 13.15 4.63 -11.31
C LEU A 88 12.12 5.38 -12.15
N ARG A 89 12.52 6.45 -12.87
CA ARG A 89 11.60 7.16 -13.78
C ARG A 89 11.06 6.26 -14.88
N SER A 90 11.91 5.44 -15.49
CA SER A 90 11.46 4.43 -16.46
C SER A 90 10.49 3.42 -15.82
N GLN A 91 10.66 3.08 -14.54
CA GLN A 91 9.72 2.20 -13.84
C GLN A 91 8.38 2.88 -13.54
N LEU A 92 8.34 4.20 -13.33
CA LEU A 92 7.09 4.93 -13.11
C LEU A 92 6.18 4.92 -14.35
N GLU A 93 6.74 4.86 -15.55
CA GLU A 93 5.96 4.68 -16.79
C GLU A 93 5.20 3.35 -16.75
N HIS A 94 5.88 2.26 -16.40
CA HIS A 94 5.25 0.94 -16.25
C HIS A 94 4.26 0.88 -15.08
N SER A 95 4.58 1.53 -13.96
CA SER A 95 3.67 1.63 -12.80
C SER A 95 2.36 2.33 -13.19
N THR A 96 2.44 3.38 -13.99
CA THR A 96 1.25 4.13 -14.46
C THR A 96 0.34 3.24 -15.31
N VAL A 97 0.91 2.40 -16.20
CA VAL A 97 0.15 1.48 -17.05
C VAL A 97 -0.62 0.44 -16.23
N ILE A 98 0.01 -0.10 -15.18
CA ILE A 98 -0.65 -1.10 -14.31
C ILE A 98 -1.62 -0.50 -13.30
N GLY A 99 -1.79 0.83 -13.27
CA GLY A 99 -2.57 1.51 -12.23
C GLY A 99 -1.93 1.38 -10.84
N GLY A 100 -0.61 1.22 -10.81
CA GLY A 100 0.20 1.02 -9.63
C GLY A 100 0.60 2.32 -8.92
N PRO A 101 1.46 2.23 -7.91
CA PRO A 101 1.94 3.37 -7.14
C PRO A 101 2.72 4.37 -8.00
N THR A 102 2.30 5.63 -7.98
CA THR A 102 3.06 6.76 -8.52
C THR A 102 3.87 7.42 -7.41
N LEU A 103 5.04 7.95 -7.76
CA LEU A 103 5.88 8.69 -6.83
C LEU A 103 5.86 10.18 -7.15
N SER A 104 5.73 11.02 -6.12
CA SER A 104 6.07 12.45 -6.24
C SER A 104 7.58 12.64 -6.47
N GLU A 105 8.01 13.81 -6.94
CA GLU A 105 9.44 14.12 -7.07
C GLU A 105 10.17 14.04 -5.71
N GLU A 106 9.50 14.37 -4.61
CA GLU A 106 10.07 14.23 -3.25
C GLU A 106 10.25 12.76 -2.85
N GLN A 107 9.28 11.91 -3.16
CA GLN A 107 9.37 10.47 -2.92
C GLN A 107 10.44 9.83 -3.82
N LEU A 108 10.53 10.25 -5.08
CA LEU A 108 11.57 9.82 -6.01
C LEU A 108 12.96 10.18 -5.47
N ALA A 109 13.16 11.42 -5.00
CA ALA A 109 14.43 11.84 -4.40
C ALA A 109 14.77 11.02 -3.14
N THR A 110 13.78 10.70 -2.31
CA THR A 110 13.94 9.87 -1.12
C THR A 110 14.36 8.44 -1.47
N VAL A 111 13.71 7.85 -2.48
CA VAL A 111 14.00 6.51 -2.99
C VAL A 111 15.41 6.48 -3.61
N THR A 112 15.75 7.46 -4.46
CA THR A 112 17.11 7.61 -5.02
C THR A 112 18.16 7.70 -3.91
N THR A 113 17.93 8.51 -2.88
CA THR A 113 18.88 8.64 -1.75
C THR A 113 19.05 7.31 -1.03
N THR A 114 17.97 6.57 -0.83
CA THR A 114 18.01 5.24 -0.20
C THR A 114 18.79 4.22 -1.03
N ILE A 115 18.64 4.25 -2.36
CA ILE A 115 19.37 3.36 -3.28
C ILE A 115 20.86 3.71 -3.31
N ASN A 116 21.23 4.98 -3.21
CA ASN A 116 22.64 5.40 -3.22
C ASN A 116 23.31 5.30 -1.84
N ASP A 117 22.58 4.89 -0.81
CA ASP A 117 23.18 4.59 0.48
C ASP A 117 23.77 3.17 0.46
N HIS A 118 25.01 3.08 -0.02
CA HIS A 118 25.75 1.82 -0.11
C HIS A 118 26.12 1.21 1.24
N ALA A 119 25.94 1.93 2.35
CA ALA A 119 26.12 1.36 3.69
C ALA A 119 24.93 0.46 4.08
N LEU A 120 23.77 0.63 3.45
CA LEU A 120 22.58 -0.17 3.74
C LEU A 120 22.64 -1.55 3.06
N PRO A 121 22.24 -2.63 3.76
CA PRO A 121 22.06 -3.94 3.13
C PRO A 121 20.86 -3.94 2.18
N ASN A 122 20.86 -4.86 1.20
CA ASN A 122 19.78 -4.97 0.20
C ASN A 122 18.41 -5.07 0.85
N MET A 123 18.25 -5.90 1.88
CA MET A 123 17.00 -6.02 2.65
C MET A 123 16.45 -4.66 3.13
N GLU A 124 17.29 -3.82 3.71
CA GLU A 124 16.85 -2.54 4.27
C GLU A 124 16.50 -1.53 3.17
N VAL A 125 17.29 -1.50 2.09
CA VAL A 125 16.97 -0.72 0.88
C VAL A 125 15.63 -1.17 0.32
N LEU A 126 15.44 -2.47 0.15
CA LEU A 126 14.23 -3.07 -0.41
C LEU A 126 13.01 -2.73 0.45
N GLN A 127 13.07 -2.93 1.77
CA GLN A 127 11.98 -2.56 2.68
C GLN A 127 11.62 -1.07 2.62
N ARG A 128 12.61 -0.18 2.61
CA ARG A 128 12.38 1.28 2.53
C ARG A 128 11.75 1.69 1.21
N ILE A 129 12.22 1.12 0.09
CA ILE A 129 11.63 1.35 -1.24
C ILE A 129 10.20 0.85 -1.27
N LEU A 130 9.97 -0.40 -0.86
CA LEU A 130 8.65 -1.01 -0.86
C LEU A 130 7.67 -0.28 0.07
N ALA A 131 8.13 0.33 1.16
CA ALA A 131 7.27 1.16 2.02
C ALA A 131 6.78 2.44 1.31
N VAL A 132 7.60 3.03 0.43
CA VAL A 132 7.21 4.20 -0.36
C VAL A 132 6.28 3.80 -1.51
N TYR A 133 6.51 2.65 -2.13
CA TYR A 133 5.69 2.12 -3.22
C TYR A 133 4.43 1.38 -2.76
N SER A 134 4.34 0.96 -1.51
CA SER A 134 3.12 0.33 -1.02
C SER A 134 2.01 1.38 -1.05
N PRO A 135 0.87 1.12 -1.71
CA PRO A 135 -0.27 2.00 -1.58
C PRO A 135 -0.59 2.03 -0.09
N SER A 136 -0.48 3.20 0.53
CA SER A 136 -1.09 3.41 1.84
C SER A 136 -2.49 2.84 1.73
N GLU A 137 -2.85 1.92 2.64
CA GLU A 137 -4.27 1.72 2.95
C GLU A 137 -4.91 3.11 2.99
N PRO A 138 -6.13 3.31 2.44
CA PRO A 138 -6.81 4.57 2.64
C PRO A 138 -6.72 4.84 4.12
N ILE A 139 -6.05 5.93 4.47
CA ILE A 139 -5.81 6.31 5.86
C ILE A 139 -7.21 6.36 6.44
N ALA A 140 -7.62 5.30 7.13
CA ALA A 140 -8.86 5.31 7.85
C ALA A 140 -8.69 6.52 8.74
N ALA A 141 -9.48 7.56 8.43
CA ALA A 141 -9.30 8.87 9.02
C ALA A 141 -9.22 8.65 10.53
N SER A 142 -8.00 8.66 11.06
CA SER A 142 -7.75 8.93 12.46
C SER A 142 -8.13 10.38 12.54
N SER A 143 -9.43 10.62 12.66
CA SER A 143 -9.97 11.87 13.13
C SER A 143 -9.44 11.95 14.55
N PRO A 144 -8.43 12.79 14.87
CA PRO A 144 -8.22 13.11 16.26
C PRO A 144 -9.50 13.85 16.66
N ALA A 145 -10.27 13.28 17.57
CA ALA A 145 -11.20 14.08 18.36
C ALA A 145 -10.41 14.59 19.57
N PRO A 146 -9.98 15.86 19.61
CA PRO A 146 -9.78 16.55 20.86
C PRO A 146 -10.98 17.48 21.05
N THR A 147 -12.10 16.95 21.53
CA THR A 147 -13.12 17.79 22.16
C THR A 147 -12.86 17.78 23.66
N ASP A 148 -12.00 18.71 24.06
CA ASP A 148 -12.29 19.66 25.14
C ASP A 148 -13.34 19.19 26.15
N THR A 149 -12.93 18.36 27.11
CA THR A 149 -13.77 18.11 28.28
C THR A 149 -13.48 19.21 29.29
N THR A 150 -14.26 20.28 29.15
CA THR A 150 -14.48 21.31 30.17
C THR A 150 -14.83 20.65 31.50
N PRO A 151 -14.25 21.06 32.65
CA PRO A 151 -14.59 20.48 33.95
C PRO A 151 -16.03 20.81 34.33
N ALA A 152 -16.82 19.79 34.63
CA ALA A 152 -18.20 19.91 35.08
C ALA A 152 -18.28 20.57 36.47
N ASN A 153 -18.91 21.73 36.52
CA ASN A 153 -19.38 22.41 37.73
C ASN A 153 -20.60 21.64 38.28
N PRO A 154 -20.63 21.19 39.55
CA PRO A 154 -21.72 20.36 40.08
C PRO A 154 -22.80 21.24 40.72
N LEU A 155 -23.67 21.87 39.91
CA LEU A 155 -24.86 22.58 40.41
C LEU A 155 -25.78 22.99 39.25
N ALA A 156 -26.43 22.02 38.59
CA ALA A 156 -27.61 22.30 37.78
C ALA A 156 -28.40 21.01 37.47
N GLN A 157 -29.59 20.93 38.07
CA GLN A 157 -30.80 20.32 37.52
C GLN A 157 -31.02 18.81 37.73
N ASP A 158 -31.23 18.49 39.01
CA ASP A 158 -32.43 17.76 39.45
C ASP A 158 -33.71 18.50 38.98
N GLU A 159 -34.85 17.81 38.86
CA GLU A 159 -36.15 18.30 38.38
C GLU A 159 -36.41 18.39 36.86
N ALA A 160 -36.60 17.22 36.23
CA ALA A 160 -37.60 17.09 35.16
C ALA A 160 -38.36 15.75 35.29
N VAL A 161 -39.02 15.62 36.44
CA VAL A 161 -40.39 15.11 36.58
C VAL A 161 -40.76 13.87 35.76
N ARG A 162 -40.51 12.74 36.42
CA ARG A 162 -41.28 11.49 36.43
C ARG A 162 -42.79 11.79 36.59
N GLY A 163 -43.48 12.13 35.51
CA GLY A 163 -44.93 12.24 35.45
C GLY A 163 -45.52 11.08 34.66
N LEU A 164 -45.95 10.00 35.34
CA LEU A 164 -47.03 9.08 34.93
C LEU A 164 -47.07 7.86 35.84
N ARG A 165 -47.81 7.95 36.95
CA ARG A 165 -48.71 6.86 37.41
C ARG A 165 -49.60 7.31 38.57
N LYS A 166 -50.90 7.26 38.27
CA LYS A 166 -52.02 6.90 39.15
C LYS A 166 -52.57 8.00 40.06
N ILE A 167 -53.49 8.75 39.47
CA ILE A 167 -54.69 9.22 40.17
C ILE A 167 -55.87 8.32 39.70
N THR A 168 -56.73 7.99 40.68
CA THR A 168 -58.13 7.54 40.60
C THR A 168 -58.52 6.15 40.10
N LYS A 169 -58.86 5.27 41.04
CA LYS A 169 -60.26 4.87 41.34
C LYS A 169 -60.28 4.08 42.67
N LYS A 170 -60.88 4.58 43.76
CA LYS A 170 -62.32 4.64 44.10
C LYS A 170 -62.83 3.32 44.70
N LEU A 171 -62.79 3.27 46.05
CA LEU A 171 -63.73 2.70 47.03
C LEU A 171 -64.48 1.40 46.70
N GLY A 172 -64.42 0.43 47.62
CA GLY A 172 -65.47 -0.58 47.82
C GLY A 172 -65.01 -1.83 48.57
N PHE A 173 -65.35 -1.89 49.87
CA PHE A 173 -65.26 -3.01 50.84
C PHE A 173 -63.90 -3.30 51.48
#